data_AF-A0A2C8Z213-F1
#
_entry.id   AF-A0A2C8Z213-F1
#
_cell.length_a   1.000
_cell.length_b   1.000
_cell.length_c   1.000
_cell.angle_alpha   90.00
_cell.angle_beta   90.00
_cell.angle_gamma   90.00
#
_symmetry.space_group_name_H-M   'P 1'
#
loop_
_entity.id
_entity.type
_entity.pdbx_description
1 polymer ?
#
loop_
_entity_poly.entity_id
_entity_poly.type
_entity_poly.pdbx_seq_one_letter_code
_entity_poly.pdbx_strand_id
1 'polypeptide(L)'
;MICPKCKRKYEDDMPKCLWCDAPNPNYGAEDSPENESEPEIKPETPKPETEPTKGHSHHKSKEPGLKIFWLALLIGYTGAHCSSSGRTLRGALYLIFGGLTYKIIYLILRNNGLTIPAAVGAIAFVGYAVIVFLFLKDVWKIALGKYRNRKTGKKYESKSWMPALALIFTIIHAVMLNFNGYSTYEIVWNNGERVTAKMKLAVEDYMLAQKNYFEQTGKIGDAKTIQYMDLSVKWNDNFLYSMAGNGLRVEYMTNYHCPYETEWLIHPILHNGVLDWEITLPQDSRCNEFAHQLVSLKESLSNVPKESEPAASTPELDEGVDGVGVVPDTTQHGDSL
;
A
#
# COMPACT_ATOMS: atom_id res chain seq x y z
N MET A 1 37.25 -44.41 21.18
CA MET A 1 38.00 -43.17 21.49
C MET A 1 38.13 -42.25 20.29
N ILE A 2 38.39 -40.95 20.48
CA ILE A 2 38.63 -39.98 19.39
C ILE A 2 40.12 -39.62 19.38
N CYS A 3 40.79 -39.78 18.24
CA CYS A 3 42.21 -39.49 18.11
C CYS A 3 42.47 -38.00 18.36
N PRO A 4 43.34 -37.62 19.32
CA PRO A 4 43.56 -36.21 19.64
C PRO A 4 44.19 -35.46 18.46
N LYS A 5 44.97 -36.17 17.62
CA LYS A 5 45.68 -35.63 16.46
C LYS A 5 44.79 -35.46 15.23
N CYS A 6 44.06 -36.50 14.80
CA CYS A 6 43.27 -36.45 13.55
C CYS A 6 41.75 -36.35 13.76
N LYS A 7 41.29 -36.34 15.01
CA LYS A 7 39.87 -36.24 15.41
C LYS A 7 38.94 -37.33 14.85
N ARG A 8 39.49 -38.43 14.33
CA ARG A 8 38.72 -39.61 13.90
C ARG A 8 38.48 -40.56 15.07
N LYS A 9 37.34 -41.25 15.05
CA LYS A 9 36.98 -42.24 16.07
C LYS A 9 37.67 -43.58 15.74
N TYR A 10 38.32 -44.19 16.73
CA TYR A 10 38.97 -45.50 16.66
C TYR A 10 38.70 -46.28 17.96
N GLU A 11 38.95 -47.59 17.94
CA GLU A 11 38.70 -48.50 19.07
C GLU A 11 39.70 -48.27 20.21
N ASP A 12 39.28 -48.55 21.45
CA ASP A 12 40.00 -48.17 22.68
C ASP A 12 41.16 -49.12 23.00
N ASP A 13 41.07 -50.35 22.49
CA ASP A 13 42.05 -51.42 22.60
C ASP A 13 43.11 -51.38 21.49
N MET A 14 43.09 -50.39 20.58
CA MET A 14 44.15 -50.25 19.61
C MET A 14 45.34 -49.47 20.17
N PRO A 15 46.60 -49.92 19.98
CA PRO A 15 47.77 -49.21 20.49
C PRO A 15 48.03 -47.87 19.79
N LYS A 16 47.54 -47.70 18.55
CA LYS A 16 47.72 -46.50 17.73
C LYS A 16 46.51 -46.25 16.82
N CYS A 17 46.29 -45.00 16.45
CA CYS A 17 45.26 -44.57 15.50
C CYS A 17 45.58 -45.03 14.07
N LEU A 18 44.70 -45.81 13.46
CA LEU A 18 44.85 -46.39 12.11
C LEU A 18 45.04 -45.39 10.95
N TRP A 19 44.69 -44.12 11.14
CA TRP A 19 44.76 -43.12 10.07
C TRP A 19 46.00 -42.23 10.12
N CYS A 20 46.68 -42.15 11.26
CA CYS A 20 47.80 -41.22 11.41
C CYS A 20 48.89 -41.71 12.36
N ASP A 21 48.82 -42.99 12.75
CA ASP A 21 49.76 -43.72 13.62
C ASP A 21 50.06 -43.05 14.97
N ALA A 22 49.17 -42.17 15.44
CA ALA A 22 49.32 -41.53 16.74
C ALA A 22 49.07 -42.55 17.86
N PRO A 23 49.87 -42.59 18.93
CA PRO A 23 49.69 -43.54 20.03
C PRO A 23 48.38 -43.30 20.77
N ASN A 24 47.74 -44.38 21.20
CA ASN A 24 46.53 -44.33 22.01
C ASN A 24 46.90 -44.09 23.48
N PRO A 25 46.48 -42.96 24.07
CA PRO A 25 46.82 -42.62 25.46
C PRO A 25 46.20 -43.55 26.51
N ASN A 26 45.17 -44.32 26.15
CA ASN A 26 44.45 -45.20 27.08
C ASN A 26 44.75 -46.70 26.84
N TYR A 27 45.64 -47.04 25.91
CA TYR A 27 45.98 -48.43 25.63
C TYR A 27 46.73 -49.06 26.82
N GLY A 28 46.15 -50.08 27.43
CA GLY A 28 46.71 -50.79 28.59
C GLY A 28 46.25 -50.27 29.97
N ALA A 29 45.29 -49.35 30.02
CA ALA A 29 44.57 -49.04 31.25
C ALA A 29 43.48 -50.11 31.47
N GLU A 30 43.80 -51.15 32.24
CA GLU A 30 42.81 -52.12 32.73
C GLU A 30 41.83 -51.40 33.66
N ASP A 31 40.56 -51.32 33.27
CA ASP A 31 39.48 -51.26 34.24
C ASP A 31 38.33 -52.18 33.79
N SER A 32 38.06 -53.11 34.70
CA SER A 32 37.06 -54.17 34.80
C SER A 32 35.61 -53.84 34.37
N PRO A 33 34.76 -54.87 34.21
CA PRO A 33 33.77 -55.00 33.15
C PRO A 33 32.33 -54.79 33.61
N GLU A 34 31.43 -54.56 32.64
CA GLU A 34 30.14 -55.27 32.51
C GLU A 34 29.58 -54.92 31.11
N ASN A 35 29.83 -55.82 30.15
CA ASN A 35 28.89 -56.83 29.62
C ASN A 35 27.77 -56.23 28.76
N GLU A 36 27.93 -56.34 27.43
CA GLU A 36 27.37 -57.42 26.59
C GLU A 36 25.87 -57.15 26.31
N SER A 37 25.40 -56.99 25.07
CA SER A 37 25.64 -57.93 23.97
C SER A 37 25.34 -57.29 22.60
N GLU A 38 26.32 -57.44 21.73
CA GLU A 38 26.28 -57.47 20.26
C GLU A 38 25.33 -58.59 19.72
N PRO A 39 25.04 -58.73 18.40
CA PRO A 39 26.08 -59.09 17.41
C PRO A 39 25.99 -58.45 16.01
N GLU A 40 27.17 -58.21 15.44
CA GLU A 40 27.48 -58.24 14.01
C GLU A 40 27.20 -59.60 13.34
N ILE A 41 26.97 -59.61 12.02
CA ILE A 41 27.57 -60.62 11.11
C ILE A 41 27.96 -59.99 9.75
N LYS A 42 29.28 -59.99 9.49
CA LYS A 42 30.13 -60.14 8.27
C LYS A 42 29.73 -59.68 6.83
N PRO A 43 30.74 -59.31 5.99
CA PRO A 43 30.58 -58.89 4.59
C PRO A 43 30.98 -59.95 3.52
N GLU A 44 30.32 -59.93 2.35
CA GLU A 44 30.79 -60.51 1.07
C GLU A 44 30.39 -59.57 -0.12
N THR A 45 31.28 -59.43 -1.10
CA THR A 45 31.17 -58.68 -2.39
C THR A 45 31.02 -59.68 -3.57
N PRO A 46 30.71 -59.34 -4.85
CA PRO A 46 30.04 -58.18 -5.49
C PRO A 46 28.99 -58.52 -6.62
N LYS A 47 28.35 -57.46 -7.19
CA LYS A 47 27.73 -57.31 -8.55
C LYS A 47 26.19 -57.52 -8.70
N PRO A 48 25.51 -56.97 -9.75
CA PRO A 48 24.87 -55.65 -9.75
C PRO A 48 23.34 -55.68 -10.04
N GLU A 49 22.72 -54.51 -9.93
CA GLU A 49 21.40 -54.09 -10.43
C GLU A 49 20.11 -54.47 -9.66
N THR A 50 19.38 -53.39 -9.35
CA THR A 50 17.92 -53.22 -9.22
C THR A 50 17.28 -53.22 -7.82
N GLU A 51 16.67 -52.05 -7.55
CA GLU A 51 15.64 -51.68 -6.57
C GLU A 51 15.99 -51.26 -5.13
N PRO A 52 15.31 -50.21 -4.63
CA PRO A 52 15.77 -49.37 -3.53
C PRO A 52 14.97 -49.67 -2.26
N THR A 53 15.39 -50.68 -1.50
CA THR A 53 14.67 -51.06 -0.27
C THR A 53 15.27 -50.41 0.96
N LYS A 54 14.72 -49.22 1.26
CA LYS A 54 14.40 -48.69 2.60
C LYS A 54 15.06 -49.37 3.81
N GLY A 55 16.28 -48.92 4.15
CA GLY A 55 16.85 -49.03 5.49
C GLY A 55 16.75 -47.69 6.21
N HIS A 56 15.77 -47.55 7.09
CA HIS A 56 15.45 -46.33 7.84
C HIS A 56 16.55 -45.93 8.84
N SER A 57 17.60 -45.23 8.40
CA SER A 57 18.30 -44.29 9.28
C SER A 57 17.48 -42.99 9.33
N HIS A 58 16.45 -42.98 10.18
CA HIS A 58 15.71 -41.76 10.53
C HIS A 58 16.58 -40.79 11.37
N HIS A 59 17.78 -40.43 10.90
CA HIS A 59 18.26 -39.09 11.15
C HIS A 59 17.30 -38.17 10.42
N LYS A 60 16.25 -37.72 11.14
CA LYS A 60 15.37 -36.62 10.71
C LYS A 60 16.27 -35.40 10.52
N SER A 61 16.90 -35.30 9.35
CA SER A 61 17.70 -34.14 8.97
C SER A 61 16.77 -32.94 9.04
N LYS A 62 17.04 -32.10 10.02
CA LYS A 62 16.27 -30.88 10.24
C LYS A 62 16.77 -29.86 9.23
N GLU A 63 15.86 -29.20 8.53
CA GLU A 63 16.21 -28.13 7.60
C GLU A 63 16.23 -26.80 8.36
N PRO A 64 17.16 -25.89 8.05
CA PRO A 64 17.19 -24.58 8.69
C PRO A 64 15.88 -23.83 8.38
N GLY A 65 15.05 -23.60 9.41
CA GLY A 65 13.74 -22.96 9.26
C GLY A 65 13.80 -21.45 9.01
N LEU A 66 14.99 -20.86 9.00
CA LEU A 66 15.17 -19.42 8.78
C LEU A 66 14.59 -18.95 7.44
N LYS A 67 14.85 -19.69 6.35
CA LYS A 67 14.36 -19.34 5.02
C LYS A 67 12.83 -19.36 4.97
N ILE A 68 12.23 -20.43 5.49
CA ILE A 68 10.77 -20.60 5.48
C ILE A 68 10.07 -19.57 6.38
N PHE A 69 10.71 -19.19 7.48
CA PHE A 69 10.22 -18.18 8.41
C PHE A 69 10.20 -16.78 7.78
N TRP A 70 11.28 -16.34 7.14
CA TRP A 70 11.30 -15.07 6.41
C TRP A 70 10.35 -15.06 5.22
N LEU A 71 10.22 -16.18 4.52
CA LEU A 71 9.25 -16.32 3.45
C LEU A 71 7.81 -16.14 3.95
N ALA A 72 7.52 -16.63 5.16
CA ALA A 72 6.24 -16.39 5.81
C ALA A 72 6.08 -14.92 6.23
N LEU A 73 7.09 -14.28 6.84
CA LEU A 73 6.95 -12.89 7.28
C LEU A 73 6.82 -11.88 6.13
N LEU A 74 7.66 -12.00 5.09
CA LEU A 74 7.74 -10.99 4.02
C LEU A 74 6.65 -11.17 2.97
N ILE A 75 6.34 -12.42 2.63
CA ILE A 75 5.41 -12.77 1.54
C ILE A 75 4.45 -13.89 1.95
N GLY A 76 4.12 -13.98 3.24
CA GLY A 76 3.19 -14.99 3.76
C GLY A 76 1.80 -14.91 3.15
N TYR A 77 1.33 -13.70 2.82
CA TYR A 77 0.05 -13.46 2.17
C TYR A 77 -0.05 -14.02 0.76
N THR A 78 1.08 -14.23 0.07
CA THR A 78 1.10 -14.88 -1.24
C THR A 78 1.25 -16.39 -1.14
N GLY A 79 1.37 -16.93 0.08
CA GLY A 79 1.47 -18.37 0.32
C GLY A 79 2.80 -18.98 -0.12
N ALA A 80 3.84 -18.19 -0.36
CA ALA A 80 5.13 -18.69 -0.82
C ALA A 80 5.78 -19.67 0.17
N HIS A 81 5.60 -19.47 1.48
CA HIS A 81 6.00 -20.44 2.53
C HIS A 81 5.22 -21.75 2.45
N CYS A 82 3.94 -21.71 2.10
CA CYS A 82 3.17 -22.94 1.86
C CYS A 82 3.70 -23.67 0.62
N SER A 83 3.96 -22.98 -0.49
CA SER A 83 4.46 -23.59 -1.73
C SER A 83 5.84 -24.23 -1.56
N SER A 84 6.79 -23.52 -0.97
CA SER A 84 8.16 -24.02 -0.71
C SER A 84 8.22 -25.19 0.28
N SER A 85 7.24 -25.29 1.18
CA SER A 85 7.09 -26.45 2.08
C SER A 85 6.24 -27.59 1.50
N GLY A 86 5.88 -27.53 0.21
CA GLY A 86 5.15 -28.58 -0.47
C GLY A 86 3.64 -28.59 -0.24
N ARG A 87 3.08 -27.50 0.31
CA ARG A 87 1.63 -27.28 0.49
C ARG A 87 1.09 -26.35 -0.62
N THR A 88 1.30 -26.75 -1.87
CA THR A 88 1.01 -25.92 -3.05
C THR A 88 -0.44 -25.45 -3.14
N LEU A 89 -1.42 -26.30 -2.83
CA LEU A 89 -2.84 -25.91 -2.81
C LEU A 89 -3.12 -24.79 -1.79
N ARG A 90 -2.58 -24.91 -0.59
CA ARG A 90 -2.74 -23.88 0.46
C ARG A 90 -2.01 -22.59 0.08
N GLY A 91 -0.86 -22.70 -0.59
CA GLY A 91 -0.13 -21.57 -1.14
C GLY A 91 -0.95 -20.83 -2.21
N ALA A 92 -1.55 -21.56 -3.15
CA ALA A 92 -2.42 -21.00 -4.18
C ALA A 92 -3.64 -20.31 -3.59
N LEU A 93 -4.29 -20.91 -2.59
CA LEU A 93 -5.40 -20.27 -1.87
C LEU A 93 -4.99 -18.95 -1.21
N TYR A 94 -3.80 -18.89 -0.60
CA TYR A 94 -3.32 -17.64 -0.01
C TYR A 94 -3.08 -16.58 -1.09
N LEU A 95 -2.48 -16.95 -2.22
CA LEU A 95 -2.30 -16.05 -3.35
C LEU A 95 -3.64 -15.50 -3.88
N ILE A 96 -4.65 -16.37 -4.00
CA ILE A 96 -6.00 -16.02 -4.50
C ILE A 96 -6.84 -15.28 -3.46
N PHE A 97 -6.57 -15.34 -2.16
CA PHE A 97 -7.46 -14.71 -1.18
C PHE A 97 -6.76 -13.71 -0.23
N GLY A 98 -5.43 -13.70 -0.16
CA GLY A 98 -4.67 -13.05 0.89
C GLY A 98 -4.07 -11.68 0.56
N GLY A 99 -3.86 -11.31 -0.70
CA GLY A 99 -3.19 -10.02 -1.02
C GLY A 99 -3.62 -9.36 -2.32
N LEU A 100 -3.74 -10.14 -3.39
CA LEU A 100 -4.07 -9.61 -4.71
C LEU A 100 -5.57 -9.40 -4.86
N THR A 101 -6.38 -10.33 -4.36
CA THR A 101 -7.78 -10.41 -4.78
C THR A 101 -8.67 -9.36 -4.13
N TYR A 102 -8.52 -9.07 -2.83
CA TYR A 102 -9.32 -8.00 -2.22
C TYR A 102 -9.02 -6.63 -2.86
N LYS A 103 -7.73 -6.26 -2.97
CA LYS A 103 -7.32 -4.98 -3.56
C LYS A 103 -7.63 -4.89 -5.05
N ILE A 104 -7.38 -5.93 -5.84
CA ILE A 104 -7.64 -5.94 -7.29
C ILE A 104 -9.14 -5.93 -7.57
N ILE A 105 -9.93 -6.76 -6.87
CA ILE A 105 -11.40 -6.73 -7.03
C ILE A 105 -11.93 -5.36 -6.64
N TYR A 106 -11.47 -4.80 -5.52
CA TYR A 106 -11.89 -3.46 -5.08
C TYR A 106 -11.52 -2.37 -6.11
N LEU A 107 -10.30 -2.38 -6.64
CA LEU A 107 -9.82 -1.41 -7.63
C LEU A 107 -10.53 -1.56 -8.99
N ILE A 108 -10.69 -2.78 -9.50
CA ILE A 108 -11.37 -3.04 -10.78
C ILE A 108 -12.85 -2.65 -10.68
N LEU A 109 -13.53 -3.02 -9.60
CA LEU A 109 -14.95 -2.69 -9.45
C LEU A 109 -15.16 -1.18 -9.26
N ARG A 110 -14.30 -0.52 -8.48
CA ARG A 110 -14.35 0.95 -8.30
C ARG A 110 -14.11 1.70 -9.61
N ASN A 111 -13.08 1.32 -10.37
CA ASN A 111 -12.75 2.00 -11.63
C ASN A 111 -13.81 1.82 -12.72
N ASN A 112 -14.68 0.80 -12.61
CA ASN A 112 -15.79 0.57 -13.52
C ASN A 112 -17.13 1.14 -13.02
N GLY A 113 -17.12 1.95 -11.96
CA GLY A 113 -18.34 2.58 -11.43
C GLY A 113 -19.33 1.60 -10.79
N LEU A 114 -18.91 0.37 -10.51
CA LEU A 114 -19.75 -0.66 -9.92
C LEU A 114 -19.70 -0.54 -8.39
N THR A 115 -20.83 -0.22 -7.76
CA THR A 115 -20.97 -0.28 -6.32
C THR A 115 -20.94 -1.74 -5.85
N ILE A 116 -19.97 -2.08 -5.01
CA ILE A 116 -19.88 -3.42 -4.43
C ILE A 116 -21.03 -3.55 -3.42
N PRO A 117 -21.94 -4.53 -3.57
CA PRO A 117 -22.95 -4.78 -2.56
C PRO A 117 -22.26 -5.04 -1.22
N ALA A 118 -22.75 -4.43 -0.14
CA ALA A 118 -22.15 -4.54 1.20
C ALA A 118 -21.93 -6.01 1.62
N ALA A 119 -22.83 -6.92 1.21
CA ALA A 119 -22.71 -8.35 1.44
C ALA A 119 -21.46 -8.98 0.78
N VAL A 120 -21.11 -8.57 -0.43
CA VAL A 120 -19.91 -9.06 -1.15
C VAL A 120 -18.65 -8.55 -0.46
N GLY A 121 -18.63 -7.30 -0.02
CA GLY A 121 -17.54 -6.73 0.78
C GLY A 121 -17.34 -7.47 2.10
N ALA A 122 -18.43 -7.77 2.81
CA ALA A 122 -18.39 -8.53 4.06
C ALA A 122 -17.85 -9.96 3.86
N ILE A 123 -18.28 -10.67 2.82
CA ILE A 123 -17.78 -12.01 2.49
C ILE A 123 -16.28 -11.98 2.19
N ALA A 124 -15.83 -10.99 1.41
CA ALA A 124 -14.41 -10.83 1.07
C ALA A 124 -13.56 -10.52 2.32
N PHE A 125 -14.07 -9.68 3.23
CA PHE A 125 -13.42 -9.38 4.50
C PHE A 125 -13.29 -10.62 5.40
N VAL A 126 -14.37 -11.40 5.56
CA VAL A 126 -14.33 -12.65 6.32
C VAL A 126 -13.32 -13.63 5.72
N GLY A 127 -13.30 -13.75 4.38
CA GLY A 127 -12.30 -14.56 3.68
C GLY A 127 -10.86 -14.11 3.97
N TYR A 128 -10.60 -12.81 3.91
CA TYR A 128 -9.30 -12.23 4.24
C TYR A 128 -8.88 -12.52 5.69
N ALA A 129 -9.78 -12.29 6.66
CA ALA A 129 -9.51 -12.55 8.07
C ALA A 129 -9.15 -14.03 8.33
N VAL A 130 -9.84 -14.96 7.68
CA VAL A 130 -9.54 -16.40 7.74
C VAL A 130 -8.13 -16.69 7.19
N ILE A 131 -7.74 -16.09 6.07
CA ILE A 131 -6.40 -16.27 5.49
C ILE A 131 -5.32 -15.73 6.44
N VAL A 132 -5.51 -14.52 6.99
CA VAL A 132 -4.58 -13.93 7.98
C VAL A 132 -4.42 -14.85 9.18
N PHE A 133 -5.52 -15.36 9.74
CA PHE A 133 -5.46 -16.30 10.86
C PHE A 133 -4.68 -17.58 10.52
N LEU A 134 -4.97 -18.19 9.37
CA LEU A 134 -4.29 -19.40 8.92
C LEU A 134 -2.80 -19.16 8.66
N PHE A 135 -2.45 -17.99 8.16
CA PHE A 135 -1.08 -17.53 7.95
C PHE A 135 -0.33 -17.35 9.29
N LEU A 136 -0.90 -16.63 10.25
CA LEU A 136 -0.30 -16.42 11.58
C LEU A 136 -0.07 -17.75 12.30
N LYS A 137 -1.01 -18.69 12.17
CA LYS A 137 -0.85 -20.06 12.66
C LYS A 137 0.34 -20.78 12.05
N ASP A 138 0.64 -20.57 10.77
CA ASP A 138 1.82 -21.16 10.13
C ASP A 138 3.11 -20.50 10.62
N VAL A 139 3.16 -19.17 10.71
CA VAL A 139 4.31 -18.43 11.28
C VAL A 139 4.63 -18.94 12.68
N TRP A 140 3.60 -19.08 13.53
CA TRP A 140 3.76 -19.62 14.88
C TRP A 140 4.31 -21.05 14.89
N LYS A 141 3.80 -21.92 14.01
CA LYS A 141 4.31 -23.30 13.88
C LYS A 141 5.76 -23.34 13.40
N ILE A 142 6.14 -22.45 12.49
CA ILE A 142 7.54 -22.33 12.02
C ILE A 142 8.41 -21.85 13.17
N ALA A 143 7.99 -20.81 13.89
CA ALA A 143 8.70 -20.25 15.03
C ALA A 143 8.88 -21.24 16.20
N LEU A 144 8.03 -22.27 16.31
CA LEU A 144 8.18 -23.35 17.29
C LEU A 144 8.95 -24.57 16.76
N GLY A 145 9.42 -24.54 15.51
CA GLY A 145 10.07 -25.69 14.87
C GLY A 145 9.13 -26.89 14.66
N LYS A 146 7.81 -26.65 14.72
CA LYS A 146 6.74 -27.64 14.55
C LYS A 146 6.27 -27.71 13.09
N TYR A 147 6.79 -26.85 12.23
CA TYR A 147 6.45 -26.83 10.82
C TYR A 147 7.21 -27.93 10.05
N ARG A 148 6.52 -28.58 9.11
CA ARG A 148 7.02 -29.75 8.39
C ARG A 148 6.76 -29.57 6.89
N ASN A 149 7.77 -29.90 6.10
CA ASN A 149 7.62 -30.03 4.65
C ASN A 149 6.71 -31.22 4.33
N ARG A 150 5.65 -31.00 3.55
CA ARG A 150 4.67 -32.04 3.22
C ARG A 150 5.19 -33.06 2.20
N LYS A 151 6.11 -32.65 1.32
CA LYS A 151 6.71 -33.52 0.30
C LYS A 151 7.85 -34.35 0.90
N THR A 152 8.79 -33.71 1.57
CA THR A 152 10.00 -34.38 2.08
C THR A 152 9.85 -34.91 3.50
N GLY A 153 8.82 -34.48 4.22
CA GLY A 153 8.61 -34.87 5.62
C GLY A 153 9.65 -34.30 6.59
N LYS A 154 10.56 -33.41 6.16
CA LYS A 154 11.56 -32.81 7.04
C LYS A 154 10.94 -31.74 7.94
N LYS A 155 11.43 -31.65 9.18
CA LYS A 155 11.04 -30.60 10.13
C LYS A 155 11.95 -29.39 9.96
N TYR A 156 11.38 -28.21 10.08
CA TYR A 156 12.14 -26.96 10.07
C TYR A 156 12.60 -26.62 11.49
N GLU A 157 13.86 -26.24 11.64
CA GLU A 157 14.42 -25.78 12.92
C GLU A 157 13.98 -24.36 13.25
N SER A 158 13.75 -24.12 14.54
CA SER A 158 13.51 -22.77 15.07
C SER A 158 14.76 -22.20 15.72
N LYS A 159 14.93 -20.88 15.59
CA LYS A 159 15.89 -20.10 16.38
C LYS A 159 15.18 -19.48 17.60
N SER A 160 15.93 -19.28 18.68
CA SER A 160 15.42 -18.74 19.95
C SER A 160 14.63 -17.42 19.84
N TRP A 161 14.97 -16.55 18.88
CA TRP A 161 14.30 -15.26 18.68
C TRP A 161 13.03 -15.33 17.82
N MET A 162 12.81 -16.43 17.07
CA MET A 162 11.66 -16.53 16.15
C MET A 162 10.30 -16.45 16.85
N PRO A 163 10.08 -17.07 18.03
CA PRO A 163 8.81 -16.93 18.75
C PRO A 163 8.50 -15.49 19.15
N ALA A 164 9.50 -14.73 19.60
CA ALA A 164 9.33 -13.33 19.95
C ALA A 164 8.91 -12.50 18.73
N LEU A 165 9.57 -12.69 17.58
CA LEU A 165 9.20 -11.97 16.37
C LEU A 165 7.82 -12.39 15.82
N ALA A 166 7.47 -13.68 15.91
CA ALA A 166 6.15 -14.17 15.55
C ALA A 166 5.04 -13.56 16.42
N LEU A 167 5.29 -13.35 17.71
CA LEU A 167 4.35 -12.70 18.63
C LEU A 167 4.16 -11.22 18.25
N ILE A 168 5.25 -10.48 18.04
CA ILE A 168 5.20 -9.08 17.59
C ILE A 168 4.38 -8.97 16.30
N PHE A 169 4.65 -9.85 15.34
CA PHE A 169 3.94 -9.85 14.05
C PHE A 169 2.44 -10.17 14.21
N THR A 170 2.10 -11.08 15.14
CA THR A 170 0.71 -11.41 15.46
C THR A 170 -0.01 -10.20 16.07
N ILE A 171 0.65 -9.47 16.98
CA ILE A 171 0.11 -8.24 17.58
C ILE A 171 -0.12 -7.18 16.50
N ILE A 172 0.86 -6.94 15.62
CA ILE A 172 0.73 -5.99 14.50
C ILE A 172 -0.50 -6.34 13.66
N HIS A 173 -0.69 -7.60 13.30
CA HIS A 173 -1.84 -8.01 12.48
C HIS A 173 -3.17 -7.98 13.22
N ALA A 174 -3.19 -8.30 14.51
CA ALA A 174 -4.39 -8.14 15.32
C ALA A 174 -4.78 -6.66 15.41
N VAL A 175 -3.82 -5.76 15.60
CA VAL A 175 -4.05 -4.31 15.55
C VAL A 175 -4.56 -3.91 14.16
N MET A 176 -3.92 -4.33 13.08
CA MET A 176 -4.36 -3.98 11.71
C MET A 176 -5.73 -4.55 11.32
N LEU A 177 -6.18 -5.67 11.93
CA LEU A 177 -7.51 -6.23 11.70
C LEU A 177 -8.61 -5.53 12.52
N ASN A 178 -8.28 -5.06 13.74
CA ASN A 178 -9.23 -4.37 14.62
C ASN A 178 -9.34 -2.88 14.30
N PHE A 179 -8.23 -2.25 13.95
CA PHE A 179 -8.22 -0.92 13.35
C PHE A 179 -8.54 -1.11 11.88
N ASN A 180 -9.78 -0.82 11.49
CA ASN A 180 -10.32 -0.77 10.12
C ASN A 180 -9.56 0.25 9.19
N GLY A 181 -8.24 0.42 9.37
CA GLY A 181 -7.68 1.71 9.75
C GLY A 181 -6.34 2.07 9.12
N TYR A 182 -5.79 1.26 8.22
CA TYR A 182 -4.75 1.74 7.30
C TYR A 182 -5.31 2.16 5.93
N SER A 183 -6.47 1.64 5.53
CA SER A 183 -7.13 2.09 4.29
C SER A 183 -8.04 3.30 4.47
N THR A 184 -8.39 3.66 5.70
CA THR A 184 -9.13 4.91 5.97
C THR A 184 -8.18 6.02 6.37
N TYR A 185 -7.14 5.80 7.17
CA TYR A 185 -6.31 6.92 7.65
C TYR A 185 -5.45 7.59 6.55
N GLU A 186 -4.77 6.82 5.70
CA GLU A 186 -3.96 7.39 4.60
C GLU A 186 -4.81 7.82 3.39
N ILE A 187 -5.94 7.16 3.14
CA ILE A 187 -6.85 7.54 2.03
C ILE A 187 -7.74 8.71 2.45
N VAL A 188 -8.05 8.92 3.73
CA VAL A 188 -8.88 10.05 4.18
C VAL A 188 -8.02 11.29 4.40
N TRP A 189 -6.85 11.18 5.03
CA TRP A 189 -6.04 12.39 5.32
C TRP A 189 -5.36 12.99 4.07
N ASN A 190 -4.78 12.15 3.19
CA ASN A 190 -4.21 12.64 1.92
C ASN A 190 -5.26 12.89 0.82
N ASN A 191 -6.52 12.47 1.00
CA ASN A 191 -7.59 12.92 0.13
C ASN A 191 -8.22 14.22 0.61
N GLY A 192 -8.28 14.53 1.91
CA GLY A 192 -8.83 15.80 2.39
C GLY A 192 -8.24 17.01 1.65
N GLU A 193 -6.92 17.19 1.73
CA GLU A 193 -6.23 18.28 1.01
C GLU A 193 -6.41 18.22 -0.51
N ARG A 194 -6.37 17.02 -1.13
CA ARG A 194 -6.55 16.88 -2.59
C ARG A 194 -7.99 17.14 -3.04
N VAL A 195 -8.96 16.75 -2.23
CA VAL A 195 -10.41 16.94 -2.46
C VAL A 195 -10.73 18.42 -2.31
N THR A 196 -10.19 19.09 -1.29
CA THR A 196 -10.35 20.53 -1.10
C THR A 196 -9.63 21.33 -2.19
N ALA A 197 -8.41 20.95 -2.60
CA ALA A 197 -7.70 21.60 -3.71
C ALA A 197 -8.48 21.50 -5.04
N LYS A 198 -9.16 20.37 -5.28
CA LYS A 198 -10.01 20.17 -6.46
C LYS A 198 -11.27 21.04 -6.42
N MET A 199 -11.91 21.16 -5.25
CA MET A 199 -13.03 22.08 -5.06
C MET A 199 -12.60 23.53 -5.27
N LYS A 200 -11.43 23.91 -4.72
CA LYS A 200 -10.86 25.25 -4.86
C LYS A 200 -10.69 25.63 -6.33
N LEU A 201 -10.12 24.77 -7.15
CA LEU A 201 -9.91 25.03 -8.59
C LEU A 201 -11.23 25.30 -9.32
N ALA A 202 -12.28 24.51 -9.07
CA ALA A 202 -13.57 24.73 -9.70
C ALA A 202 -14.22 26.06 -9.26
N VAL A 203 -14.14 26.39 -7.96
CA VAL A 203 -14.64 27.66 -7.44
C VAL A 203 -13.86 28.85 -8.01
N GLU A 204 -12.53 28.73 -8.09
CA GLU A 204 -11.64 29.76 -8.64
C GLU A 204 -11.94 30.03 -10.12
N ASP A 205 -12.11 28.97 -10.92
CA ASP A 205 -12.43 29.06 -12.35
C ASP A 205 -13.79 29.75 -12.59
N TYR A 206 -14.80 29.39 -11.80
CA TYR A 206 -16.10 30.07 -11.82
C TYR A 206 -15.98 31.56 -11.45
N MET A 207 -15.27 31.88 -10.36
CA MET A 207 -15.10 33.26 -9.90
C MET A 207 -14.37 34.11 -10.95
N LEU A 208 -13.38 33.53 -11.63
CA LEU A 208 -12.63 34.19 -12.71
C LEU A 208 -13.52 34.44 -13.94
N ALA A 209 -14.30 33.44 -14.37
CA ALA A 209 -15.22 33.57 -15.51
C ALA A 209 -16.22 34.72 -15.27
N GLN A 210 -16.79 34.76 -14.07
CA GLN A 210 -17.75 35.78 -13.66
C GLN A 210 -17.11 37.17 -13.50
N LYS A 211 -15.86 37.25 -13.01
CA LYS A 211 -15.09 38.50 -12.96
C LYS A 211 -14.82 39.06 -14.36
N ASN A 212 -14.33 38.22 -15.26
CA ASN A 212 -14.07 38.61 -16.66
C ASN A 212 -15.34 39.12 -17.35
N TYR A 213 -16.47 38.44 -17.12
CA TYR A 213 -17.77 38.88 -17.63
C TYR A 213 -18.20 40.24 -17.04
N PHE A 214 -18.01 40.43 -15.74
CA PHE A 214 -18.35 41.69 -15.07
C PHE A 214 -17.48 42.85 -15.56
N GLU A 215 -16.18 42.64 -15.76
CA GLU A 215 -15.27 43.66 -16.28
C GLU A 215 -15.63 44.10 -17.71
N GLN A 216 -16.12 43.17 -18.54
CA GLN A 216 -16.54 43.46 -19.91
C GLN A 216 -17.92 44.13 -20.01
N THR A 217 -18.85 43.78 -19.12
CA THR A 217 -20.27 44.14 -19.28
C THR A 217 -20.82 45.06 -18.21
N GLY A 218 -20.12 45.21 -17.08
CA GLY A 218 -20.60 45.87 -15.87
C GLY A 218 -21.77 45.14 -15.19
N LYS A 219 -22.06 43.88 -15.56
CA LYS A 219 -23.21 43.12 -15.08
C LYS A 219 -22.79 41.76 -14.53
N ILE A 220 -23.55 41.27 -13.56
CA ILE A 220 -23.44 39.90 -13.09
C ILE A 220 -24.14 38.99 -14.10
N GLY A 221 -23.38 38.11 -14.74
CA GLY A 221 -23.90 37.10 -15.63
C GLY A 221 -24.56 35.93 -14.90
N ASP A 222 -25.53 35.31 -15.56
CA ASP A 222 -26.07 33.98 -15.25
C ASP A 222 -25.27 32.87 -15.97
N ALA A 223 -25.58 31.61 -15.66
CA ALA A 223 -24.96 30.42 -16.24
C ALA A 223 -24.79 30.45 -17.77
N LYS A 224 -25.80 30.95 -18.50
CA LYS A 224 -25.79 31.00 -19.97
C LYS A 224 -24.91 32.12 -20.49
N THR A 225 -24.95 33.26 -19.83
CA THR A 225 -24.20 34.46 -20.25
C THR A 225 -22.71 34.35 -19.97
N ILE A 226 -22.30 33.68 -18.89
CA ILE A 226 -20.88 33.43 -18.58
C ILE A 226 -20.34 32.17 -19.25
N GLN A 227 -21.20 31.38 -19.91
CA GLN A 227 -20.86 30.12 -20.60
C GLN A 227 -20.03 29.15 -19.73
N TYR A 228 -20.31 29.10 -18.43
CA TYR A 228 -19.52 28.30 -17.48
C TYR A 228 -19.99 26.85 -17.40
N MET A 229 -21.29 26.63 -17.15
CA MET A 229 -21.91 25.30 -17.30
C MET A 229 -23.41 25.42 -17.57
N ASP A 230 -23.94 24.50 -18.38
CA ASP A 230 -25.37 24.44 -18.70
C ASP A 230 -26.17 23.47 -17.79
N LEU A 231 -25.50 22.53 -17.12
CA LEU A 231 -26.11 21.47 -16.31
C LEU A 231 -25.24 21.11 -15.10
N SER A 232 -25.78 20.30 -14.19
CA SER A 232 -25.00 19.79 -13.06
C SER A 232 -23.88 18.85 -13.53
N VAL A 233 -22.64 19.14 -13.13
CA VAL A 233 -21.45 18.35 -13.47
C VAL A 233 -20.91 17.66 -12.23
N LYS A 234 -20.74 16.34 -12.29
CA LYS A 234 -19.93 15.63 -11.30
C LYS A 234 -18.47 15.83 -11.66
N TRP A 235 -17.75 16.59 -10.84
CA TRP A 235 -16.32 16.78 -11.02
C TRP A 235 -15.59 16.10 -9.87
N ASN A 236 -14.69 15.18 -10.23
CA ASN A 236 -13.81 14.45 -9.30
C ASN A 236 -14.51 13.46 -8.36
N ASP A 237 -15.68 12.92 -8.72
CA ASP A 237 -16.49 11.91 -8.01
C ASP A 237 -16.95 12.26 -6.58
N ASN A 238 -16.39 13.31 -5.97
CA ASN A 238 -16.66 13.69 -4.59
C ASN A 238 -17.60 14.89 -4.47
N PHE A 239 -17.80 15.64 -5.56
CA PHE A 239 -18.63 16.84 -5.58
C PHE A 239 -19.53 16.88 -6.81
N LEU A 240 -20.73 17.39 -6.61
CA LEU A 240 -21.66 17.79 -7.66
C LEU A 240 -21.66 19.32 -7.74
N TYR A 241 -21.36 19.85 -8.92
CA TYR A 241 -21.37 21.28 -9.19
C TYR A 241 -22.62 21.59 -10.00
N SER A 242 -23.31 22.66 -9.66
CA SER A 242 -24.48 23.11 -10.42
C SER A 242 -24.64 24.62 -10.30
N MET A 243 -25.27 25.23 -11.29
CA MET A 243 -25.59 26.65 -11.23
C MET A 243 -26.88 26.88 -10.45
N ALA A 244 -26.85 27.80 -9.50
CA ALA A 244 -28.00 28.29 -8.76
C ALA A 244 -28.20 29.77 -9.11
N GLY A 245 -28.90 30.02 -10.22
CA GLY A 245 -29.05 31.36 -10.78
C GLY A 245 -27.73 31.90 -11.32
N ASN A 246 -27.23 32.97 -10.71
CA ASN A 246 -25.92 33.54 -10.99
C ASN A 246 -24.80 32.96 -10.13
N GLY A 247 -25.10 32.09 -9.16
CA GLY A 247 -24.14 31.49 -8.24
C GLY A 247 -23.75 30.05 -8.59
N LEU A 248 -22.62 29.59 -8.05
CA LEU A 248 -22.15 28.21 -8.10
C LEU A 248 -22.55 27.47 -6.82
N ARG A 249 -23.32 26.39 -6.96
CA ARG A 249 -23.59 25.41 -5.90
C ARG A 249 -22.59 24.26 -6.02
N VAL A 250 -21.98 23.91 -4.89
CA VAL A 250 -21.11 22.74 -4.73
C VAL A 250 -21.70 21.84 -3.66
N GLU A 251 -22.01 20.60 -4.00
CA GLU A 251 -22.59 19.61 -3.09
C GLU A 251 -21.60 18.46 -2.87
N TYR A 252 -21.34 18.12 -1.61
CA TYR A 252 -20.46 17.01 -1.23
C TYR A 252 -21.19 15.67 -1.35
N MET A 253 -20.73 14.83 -2.27
CA MET A 253 -21.37 13.56 -2.60
C MET A 253 -20.80 12.36 -1.81
N THR A 254 -20.04 12.59 -0.74
CA THR A 254 -19.42 11.52 0.06
C THR A 254 -19.56 11.76 1.57
N ASN A 255 -19.06 10.84 2.41
CA ASN A 255 -19.26 10.83 3.87
C ASN A 255 -17.94 10.90 4.68
N TYR A 256 -16.83 11.29 4.06
CA TYR A 256 -15.51 11.11 4.67
C TYR A 256 -15.08 12.26 5.61
N HIS A 257 -15.39 13.51 5.28
CA HIS A 257 -14.95 14.69 6.06
C HIS A 257 -16.12 15.56 6.50
N CYS A 258 -17.00 15.87 5.56
CA CYS A 258 -18.28 16.53 5.81
C CYS A 258 -19.42 15.51 5.81
N PRO A 259 -20.57 15.84 6.42
CA PRO A 259 -21.82 15.13 6.15
C PRO A 259 -22.08 14.98 4.64
N TYR A 260 -22.63 13.83 4.24
CA TYR A 260 -23.18 13.67 2.90
C TYR A 260 -24.23 14.75 2.60
N GLU A 261 -24.24 15.23 1.36
CA GLU A 261 -25.12 16.32 0.88
C GLU A 261 -24.85 17.67 1.56
N THR A 262 -23.64 17.88 2.09
CA THR A 262 -23.21 19.20 2.52
C THR A 262 -23.09 20.12 1.31
N GLU A 263 -23.74 21.29 1.36
CA GLU A 263 -23.74 22.25 0.28
C GLU A 263 -22.94 23.52 0.63
N TRP A 264 -22.20 24.03 -0.36
CA TRP A 264 -21.65 25.39 -0.40
C TRP A 264 -22.27 26.15 -1.55
N LEU A 265 -22.66 27.39 -1.30
CA LEU A 265 -23.16 28.30 -2.33
C LEU A 265 -22.23 29.50 -2.43
N ILE A 266 -21.64 29.70 -3.61
CA ILE A 266 -20.77 30.83 -3.94
C ILE A 266 -21.55 31.73 -4.89
N HIS A 267 -21.90 32.94 -4.48
CA HIS A 267 -22.63 33.86 -5.34
C HIS A 267 -21.99 35.25 -5.41
N PRO A 268 -22.02 35.88 -6.59
CA PRO A 268 -21.50 37.21 -6.80
C PRO A 268 -22.46 38.24 -6.21
N ILE A 269 -21.90 39.25 -5.56
CA ILE A 269 -22.62 40.40 -5.00
C ILE A 269 -21.94 41.70 -5.45
N LEU A 270 -22.70 42.79 -5.47
CA LEU A 270 -22.13 44.12 -5.71
C LEU A 270 -22.06 44.88 -4.40
N HIS A 271 -20.84 45.18 -3.97
CA HIS A 271 -20.59 46.02 -2.81
C HIS A 271 -19.93 47.33 -3.30
N ASN A 272 -20.66 48.44 -3.19
CA ASN A 272 -20.21 49.77 -3.66
C ASN A 272 -19.79 49.81 -5.15
N GLY A 273 -20.49 49.05 -6.00
CA GLY A 273 -20.20 48.98 -7.44
C GLY A 273 -19.01 48.09 -7.80
N VAL A 274 -18.39 47.44 -6.82
CA VAL A 274 -17.32 46.45 -7.01
C VAL A 274 -17.89 45.04 -6.84
N LEU A 275 -17.46 44.12 -7.70
CA LEU A 275 -17.80 42.71 -7.59
C LEU A 275 -17.12 42.11 -6.34
N ASP A 276 -17.93 41.51 -5.47
CA ASP A 276 -17.50 40.74 -4.30
C ASP A 276 -18.28 39.41 -4.25
N TRP A 277 -17.98 38.58 -3.25
CA TRP A 277 -18.45 37.21 -3.16
C TRP A 277 -19.06 36.90 -1.81
N GLU A 278 -20.24 36.30 -1.81
CA GLU A 278 -20.83 35.73 -0.61
C GLU A 278 -20.78 34.21 -0.71
N ILE A 279 -20.25 33.59 0.35
CA ILE A 279 -20.04 32.15 0.44
C ILE A 279 -20.87 31.65 1.61
N THR A 280 -21.93 30.90 1.32
CA THR A 280 -22.72 30.23 2.36
C THR A 280 -21.97 28.98 2.80
N LEU A 281 -21.56 28.98 4.07
CA LEU A 281 -20.88 27.86 4.70
C LEU A 281 -21.87 26.92 5.38
N PRO A 282 -21.62 25.60 5.36
CA PRO A 282 -22.44 24.66 6.10
C PRO A 282 -22.31 24.87 7.62
N GLN A 283 -23.40 24.63 8.35
CA GLN A 283 -23.44 24.80 9.81
C GLN A 283 -22.62 23.75 10.58
N ASP A 284 -22.23 22.65 9.93
CA ASP A 284 -21.49 21.56 10.56
C ASP A 284 -20.00 21.93 10.72
N SER A 285 -19.53 21.98 11.97
CA SER A 285 -18.15 22.32 12.31
C SER A 285 -17.10 21.35 11.73
N ARG A 286 -17.49 20.15 11.30
CA ARG A 286 -16.59 19.20 10.62
C ARG A 286 -16.16 19.70 9.23
N CYS A 287 -16.87 20.68 8.68
CA CYS A 287 -16.57 21.29 7.39
C CYS A 287 -15.70 22.54 7.47
N ASN A 288 -15.19 22.89 8.65
CA ASN A 288 -14.41 24.11 8.86
C ASN A 288 -13.13 24.17 8.01
N GLU A 289 -12.51 23.04 7.71
CA GLU A 289 -11.33 23.00 6.84
C GLU A 289 -11.64 23.48 5.41
N PHE A 290 -12.79 23.07 4.86
CA PHE A 290 -13.30 23.57 3.58
C PHE A 290 -13.66 25.05 3.64
N ALA A 291 -14.26 25.48 4.76
CA ALA A 291 -14.59 26.88 4.99
C ALA A 291 -13.35 27.79 4.96
N HIS A 292 -12.27 27.40 5.66
CA HIS A 292 -11.03 28.19 5.68
C HIS A 292 -10.41 28.35 4.29
N GLN A 293 -10.41 27.31 3.46
CA GLN A 293 -9.84 27.41 2.11
C GLN A 293 -10.69 28.28 1.17
N LEU A 294 -12.02 28.20 1.26
CA LEU A 294 -12.91 29.05 0.47
C LEU A 294 -12.82 30.53 0.88
N VAL A 295 -12.71 30.80 2.18
CA VAL A 295 -12.50 32.17 2.68
C VAL A 295 -11.15 32.70 2.22
N SER A 296 -10.09 31.90 2.31
CA SER A 296 -8.75 32.27 1.80
C SER A 296 -8.76 32.53 0.28
N LEU A 297 -9.51 31.73 -0.49
CA LEU A 297 -9.68 31.95 -1.93
C LEU A 297 -10.40 33.28 -2.20
N LYS A 298 -11.50 33.56 -1.50
CA LYS A 298 -12.21 34.85 -1.57
C LYS A 298 -11.24 36.00 -1.34
N GLU A 299 -10.47 35.96 -0.26
CA GLU A 299 -9.51 37.01 0.07
C GLU A 299 -8.44 37.19 -1.02
N SER A 300 -7.95 36.11 -1.63
CA SER A 300 -6.94 36.17 -2.68
C SER A 300 -7.45 36.80 -3.99
N LEU A 301 -8.70 36.54 -4.35
CA LEU A 301 -9.31 37.06 -5.59
C LEU A 301 -9.85 38.48 -5.41
N SER A 302 -10.24 38.86 -4.18
CA SER A 302 -10.63 40.23 -3.84
C SER A 302 -9.42 41.18 -3.65
N ASN A 303 -8.23 40.65 -3.34
CA ASN A 303 -7.00 41.44 -3.09
C ASN A 303 -5.97 41.43 -4.23
N VAL A 304 -6.37 41.20 -5.48
CA VAL A 304 -5.44 41.41 -6.60
C VAL A 304 -5.10 42.91 -6.67
N PRO A 305 -3.82 43.32 -6.51
CA PRO A 305 -3.45 44.72 -6.58
C PRO A 305 -3.91 45.29 -7.92
N LYS A 306 -4.55 46.47 -7.89
CA LYS A 306 -4.62 47.31 -9.10
C LYS A 306 -3.18 47.45 -9.58
N GLU A 307 -2.90 46.91 -10.77
CA GLU A 307 -1.68 47.23 -11.50
C GLU A 307 -1.48 48.75 -11.42
N SER A 308 -0.30 49.13 -10.96
CA SER A 308 0.13 50.51 -10.80
C SER A 308 -0.33 51.35 -11.99
N GLU A 309 -1.06 52.42 -11.70
CA GLU A 309 -1.30 53.51 -12.64
C GLU A 309 0.01 53.80 -13.41
N PRO A 310 0.00 53.87 -14.75
CA PRO A 310 1.16 54.35 -15.45
C PRO A 310 1.37 55.79 -14.99
N ALA A 311 2.52 56.04 -14.35
CA ALA A 311 2.95 57.37 -13.98
C ALA A 311 2.83 58.28 -15.21
N ALA A 312 2.10 59.38 -15.05
CA ALA A 312 2.04 60.42 -16.05
C ALA A 312 3.45 60.89 -16.40
N SER A 313 3.91 60.56 -17.61
CA SER A 313 5.03 61.23 -18.25
C SER A 313 4.48 62.05 -19.41
N THR A 314 4.43 63.36 -19.20
CA THR A 314 4.34 64.37 -20.26
C THR A 314 5.49 64.22 -21.28
N PRO A 315 5.32 64.71 -22.52
CA PRO A 315 6.07 64.28 -23.68
C PRO A 315 7.40 65.04 -23.83
N GLU A 316 8.46 64.33 -24.19
CA GLU A 316 9.57 64.92 -24.93
C GLU A 316 9.54 64.38 -26.36
N LEU A 317 9.46 65.32 -27.32
CA LEU A 317 9.83 65.09 -28.70
C LEU A 317 11.30 64.66 -28.74
N ASP A 318 11.61 63.60 -29.47
CA ASP A 318 12.71 63.71 -30.42
C ASP A 318 12.57 62.75 -31.62
N GLU A 319 13.17 63.18 -32.71
CA GLU A 319 12.95 62.79 -34.10
C GLU A 319 13.42 61.38 -34.48
N GLY A 320 12.67 60.75 -35.38
CA GLY A 320 13.21 60.00 -36.54
C GLY A 320 13.91 58.66 -36.29
N VAL A 321 13.36 57.59 -36.87
CA VAL A 321 13.95 56.85 -37.99
C VAL A 321 13.06 55.65 -38.35
N ASP A 322 12.81 55.53 -39.65
CA ASP A 322 12.01 54.53 -40.36
C ASP A 322 12.42 53.08 -40.11
N GLY A 323 11.46 52.15 -40.19
CA GLY A 323 11.77 50.72 -40.15
C GLY A 323 10.59 49.75 -40.20
N VAL A 324 9.82 49.81 -41.28
CA VAL A 324 9.12 48.69 -41.97
C VAL A 324 8.85 47.40 -41.16
N GLY A 325 7.57 47.20 -40.86
CA GLY A 325 6.75 46.00 -41.05
C GLY A 325 7.32 44.61 -40.78
N VAL A 326 6.56 43.80 -40.02
CA VAL A 326 5.96 42.52 -40.47
C VAL A 326 5.04 42.00 -39.36
N VAL A 327 3.78 41.81 -39.72
CA VAL A 327 2.78 41.02 -38.99
C VAL A 327 3.06 39.54 -39.26
N PRO A 328 2.93 38.64 -38.28
CA PRO A 328 2.43 37.32 -38.59
C PRO A 328 1.17 37.03 -37.77
N ASP A 329 0.07 36.97 -38.51
CA ASP A 329 -1.09 36.18 -38.23
C ASP A 329 -0.70 34.70 -38.35
N THR A 330 -1.12 33.86 -37.40
CA THR A 330 -1.54 32.47 -37.64
C THR A 330 -2.00 31.81 -36.35
N THR A 331 -3.33 31.71 -36.26
CA THR A 331 -4.05 30.51 -35.84
C THR A 331 -3.25 29.21 -35.90
N GLN A 332 -3.29 28.42 -34.82
CA GLN A 332 -3.41 26.97 -34.95
C GLN A 332 -4.02 26.32 -33.70
N HIS A 333 -5.22 25.77 -33.91
CA HIS A 333 -5.80 24.68 -33.14
C HIS A 333 -4.83 23.50 -33.08
N GLY A 334 -4.81 22.81 -31.94
CA GLY A 334 -4.15 21.53 -31.77
C GLY A 334 -4.79 20.74 -30.64
N ASP A 335 -5.78 19.95 -30.99
CA ASP A 335 -6.27 18.81 -30.21
C ASP A 335 -5.12 17.91 -29.77
N SER A 336 -5.21 17.30 -28.58
CA SER A 336 -4.70 15.95 -28.31
C SER A 336 -5.25 15.37 -27.00
N LEU A 337 -6.08 14.33 -27.20
CA LEU A 337 -6.15 13.02 -26.53
C LEU A 337 -6.16 12.91 -25.00
#